data_AF-A0A7Y0BTC7-F1
#
_entry.id   AF-A0A7Y0BTC7-F1
#
_cell.length_a   1.000
_cell.length_b   1.000
_cell.length_c   1.000
_cell.angle_alpha   90.00
_cell.angle_beta   90.00
_cell.angle_gamma   90.00
#
_symmetry.space_group_name_H-M   'P 1'
#
loop_
_entity.id
_entity.type
_entity.pdbx_description
1 polymer ?
#
loop_
_entity_poly.entity_id
_entity_poly.type
_entity_poly.pdbx_seq_one_letter_code
_entity_poly.pdbx_strand_id
1 'polypeptide(L)' 'MERIDTSAVAHAILDAPGWARVGITAPSSCLREDAALELARVIADAVDAPASASSSEQSTLPL' A
#
# COMPACT_ATOMS: atom_id res chain seq x y z
N MET A 1 -0.90 13.26 -16.14
CA MET A 1 -0.84 11.90 -15.58
C MET A 1 -0.52 12.08 -14.11
N GLU A 2 -1.46 11.75 -13.22
CA GLU A 2 -1.25 11.81 -11.77
C GLU A 2 -0.04 10.92 -11.43
N ARG A 3 0.89 11.41 -10.60
CA ARG A 3 2.04 10.60 -10.17
C ARG A 3 1.63 9.84 -8.91
N ILE A 4 1.63 8.51 -8.99
CA ILE A 4 1.35 7.65 -7.83
C ILE A 4 2.49 7.83 -6.80
N ASP A 5 2.13 8.06 -5.54
CA ASP A 5 3.09 8.07 -4.44
C ASP A 5 3.57 6.64 -4.15
N THR A 6 4.82 6.37 -4.54
CA THR A 6 5.44 5.06 -4.33
C THR A 6 5.65 4.71 -2.85
N SER A 7 5.74 5.71 -1.96
CA SER A 7 5.85 5.49 -0.52
C SER A 7 4.53 4.97 0.04
N ALA A 8 3.42 5.58 -0.35
CA ALA A 8 2.07 5.11 0.01
C ALA A 8 1.84 3.67 -0.48
N VAL A 9 2.24 3.36 -1.71
CA VAL A 9 2.15 2.00 -2.26
C VAL A 9 3.00 1.01 -1.47
N ALA A 10 4.24 1.37 -1.10
CA ALA A 10 5.11 0.51 -0.33
C ALA A 10 4.53 0.21 1.06
N HIS A 11 3.95 1.21 1.74
CA HIS A 11 3.26 1.00 3.01
C HIS A 11 2.03 0.11 2.85
N ALA A 12 1.21 0.35 1.83
CA ALA A 12 0.05 -0.49 1.53
C ALA A 12 0.43 -1.97 1.32
N ILE A 13 1.56 -2.23 0.64
CA ILE A 13 2.06 -3.61 0.47
C ILE A 13 2.42 -4.23 1.82
N LEU A 14 3.07 -3.48 2.72
CA LEU A 14 3.48 -3.98 4.03
C LEU A 14 2.29 -4.17 4.99
N ASP A 15 1.27 -3.34 4.87
CA ASP A 15 0.04 -3.37 5.68
C ASP A 15 -0.97 -4.41 5.18
N ALA A 16 -0.81 -4.90 3.95
CA ALA A 16 -1.66 -5.96 3.42
C ALA A 16 -1.64 -7.22 4.30
N PRO A 17 -2.75 -7.97 4.37
CA PRO A 17 -2.83 -9.21 5.11
C PRO A 17 -1.67 -10.15 4.79
N GLY A 18 -1.07 -10.79 5.80
CA GLY A 18 0.10 -11.64 5.62
C GLY A 18 -0.11 -12.78 4.62
N TRP A 19 -1.34 -13.31 4.54
CA TRP A 19 -1.72 -14.32 3.56
C TRP A 19 -1.63 -13.80 2.12
N ALA A 20 -1.97 -12.53 1.85
CA ALA A 20 -1.93 -11.94 0.51
C ALA A 20 -0.49 -11.69 0.06
N ARG A 21 0.36 -11.18 0.97
CA ARG A 21 1.79 -10.99 0.69
C ARG A 21 2.50 -12.30 0.32
N VAL A 22 2.25 -13.37 1.07
CA VAL A 22 2.81 -14.70 0.77
C VAL A 22 2.12 -15.34 -0.43
N GLY A 23 0.82 -15.08 -0.60
CA GLY A 23 -0.01 -15.66 -1.65
C GLY A 23 0.39 -15.27 -3.06
N ILE A 24 1.02 -14.11 -3.27
CA ILE A 24 1.39 -13.63 -4.62
C ILE A 24 2.37 -14.57 -5.35
N THR A 25 3.18 -15.31 -4.60
CA THR A 25 4.12 -16.32 -5.13
C THR A 25 3.67 -17.76 -4.88
N ALA A 26 2.42 -17.98 -4.46
CA ALA A 26 1.92 -19.32 -4.17
C ALA A 26 1.97 -20.22 -5.43
N PRO A 27 2.18 -21.54 -5.30
CA PRO A 27 2.14 -22.45 -6.45
C PRO A 27 0.74 -22.58 -7.06
N SER A 28 -0.31 -22.52 -6.22
CA SER A 28 -1.71 -22.52 -6.65
C SER A 28 -2.08 -21.22 -7.37
N SER A 29 -2.62 -21.31 -8.58
CA SER A 29 -3.06 -20.13 -9.35
C SER A 29 -4.21 -19.39 -8.67
N CYS A 30 -5.22 -20.12 -8.18
CA CYS A 30 -6.35 -19.52 -7.49
C CYS A 30 -5.90 -18.71 -6.27
N LEU A 31 -4.96 -19.25 -5.49
CA LEU A 31 -4.43 -18.54 -4.32
C LEU A 31 -3.63 -17.28 -4.71
N ARG A 32 -2.86 -17.34 -5.82
CA ARG A 32 -2.17 -16.14 -6.34
C ARG A 32 -3.15 -15.07 -6.78
N GLU A 33 -4.23 -15.46 -7.45
CA GLU A 33 -5.27 -14.55 -7.94
C GLU A 33 -5.99 -13.86 -6.78
N ASP A 34 -6.43 -14.63 -5.77
CA ASP A 34 -7.07 -14.09 -4.57
C ASP A 34 -6.13 -13.12 -3.82
N ALA A 35 -4.84 -13.49 -3.71
CA ALA A 35 -3.82 -12.65 -3.10
C ALA A 35 -3.57 -11.35 -3.89
N ALA A 36 -3.53 -11.43 -5.22
CA ALA A 36 -3.36 -10.27 -6.08
C ALA A 36 -4.55 -9.31 -5.95
N LEU A 37 -5.78 -9.84 -5.89
CA LEU A 37 -6.99 -9.05 -5.70
C LEU A 37 -7.00 -8.33 -4.35
N GLU A 38 -6.67 -9.02 -3.26
CA GLU A 38 -6.62 -8.38 -1.95
C GLU A 38 -5.50 -7.32 -1.89
N LEU A 39 -4.31 -7.63 -2.43
CA LEU A 39 -3.21 -6.67 -2.47
C LEU A 39 -3.57 -5.43 -3.29
N ALA A 40 -4.24 -5.61 -4.43
CA ALA A 40 -4.72 -4.50 -5.25
C ALA A 40 -5.76 -3.65 -4.51
N ARG A 41 -6.66 -4.26 -3.74
CA ARG A 41 -7.66 -3.56 -2.92
C ARG A 41 -6.99 -2.67 -1.88
N VAL A 42 -6.01 -3.20 -1.15
CA VAL A 42 -5.26 -2.44 -0.13
C VAL A 42 -4.47 -1.29 -0.75
N ILE A 43 -3.84 -1.51 -1.91
CA ILE A 43 -3.12 -0.45 -2.64
C ILE A 43 -4.08 0.64 -3.12
N ALA A 44 -5.25 0.26 -3.67
CA ALA A 44 -6.26 1.22 -4.12
C ALA A 44 -6.76 2.08 -2.95
N ASP A 45 -7.10 1.44 -1.82
CA ASP A 45 -7.53 2.15 -0.61
C ASP A 45 -6.48 3.17 -0.12
N ALA A 46 -5.18 2.84 -0.23
CA ALA A 46 -4.09 3.72 0.17
C ALA A 46 -3.80 4.86 -0.83
N VAL A 47 -4.00 4.63 -2.13
CA VAL A 47 -3.79 5.64 -3.18
C VAL A 47 -4.97 6.60 -3.24
N ASP A 48 -6.19 6.12 -3.01
CA ASP A 48 -7.41 6.94 -2.97
C ASP A 48 -7.63 7.62 -1.62
N ALA A 49 -6.91 7.22 -0.58
CA ALA A 49 -6.93 7.92 0.70
C ALA A 49 -6.49 9.38 0.47
N PRO A 50 -7.31 10.37 0.86
CA PRO A 50 -6.90 11.76 0.78
C PRO A 50 -5.61 11.88 1.57
N ALA A 51 -4.55 12.39 0.94
CA ALA A 51 -3.23 12.60 1.54
C ALA A 51 -3.43 13.26 2.90
N SER A 52 -3.51 12.43 3.94
CA SER A 52 -3.91 12.89 5.26
C SER A 52 -2.72 13.66 5.74
N ALA A 53 -2.90 14.99 5.76
CA ALA A 53 -1.98 16.02 6.17
C ALA A 53 -0.56 15.50 6.42
N SER A 54 0.32 15.72 5.44
CA SER A 54 1.77 15.80 5.62
C SER A 54 2.09 16.05 7.09
N SER A 55 2.68 15.05 7.73
CA SER A 55 2.93 14.95 9.16
C SER A 55 3.06 16.31 9.83
N SER A 56 2.22 16.57 10.84
CA SER A 56 2.40 17.63 11.86
C SER A 56 3.69 17.46 12.69
N GLU A 57 4.72 16.86 12.12
CA GLU A 57 6.05 16.61 12.66
C GLU A 57 7.14 17.28 11.82
N GLN A 58 6.80 18.26 10.97
CA GLN A 58 7.76 19.27 10.57
C GLN A 58 8.10 20.10 11.81
N SER A 59 9.03 19.59 12.61
CA SER A 59 9.65 20.34 13.70
C SER A 59 10.31 21.59 13.09
N THR A 60 9.74 22.75 13.38
CA THR A 60 10.33 24.06 13.13
C THR A 60 11.76 24.07 13.67
N LEU A 61 12.75 24.12 12.77
CA LEU A 61 14.13 24.41 13.15
C LEU A 61 14.22 25.90 13.51
N PRO A 62 14.67 26.26 14.72
CA PRO A 62 14.89 27.66 15.08
C PRO A 62 16.07 28.22 14.27
N LEU A 63 15.89 29.44 13.76
CA LEU A 63 16.92 30.25 13.10
C LEU A 63 18.02 30.69 14.07
#